data_AF-A0A4Z0KJY5-F1
#
_entry.id   AF-A0A4Z0KJY5-F1
#
_cell.length_a   1.000
_cell.length_b   1.000
_cell.length_c   1.000
_cell.angle_alpha   90.00
_cell.angle_beta   90.00
_cell.angle_gamma   90.00
#
_symmetry.space_group_name_H-M   'P 1'
#
loop_
_entity.id
_entity.type
_entity.pdbx_description
1 polymer ?
#
loop_
_entity_poly.entity_id
_entity_poly.type
_entity_poly.pdbx_seq_one_letter_code
_entity_poly.pdbx_strand_id
1 'polypeptide(L)' 'HAASGGECGTYLKRLYQDNDPTVEAVADDLASLVLDARMEQEGFARSSINPFLFPGEGE' A
#
# COMPACT_ATOMS: atom_id res chain seq x y z
N HIS A 1 3.73 6.57 3.66
CA HIS A 1 4.64 5.69 4.42
C HIS A 1 4.04 4.30 4.52
N ALA A 2 4.83 3.25 4.76
CA ALA A 2 4.31 1.93 5.10
C ALA A 2 4.88 1.45 6.44
N ALA A 3 4.05 0.74 7.18
CA ALA A 3 4.38 0.19 8.50
C ALA A 3 4.34 -1.32 8.41
N SER A 4 5.46 -1.98 8.67
CA SER A 4 5.54 -3.44 8.72
C SER A 4 5.47 -3.93 10.17
N GLY A 5 4.64 -4.95 10.40
CA GLY A 5 4.65 -5.72 11.65
C GLY A 5 5.49 -6.97 11.44
N GLY A 6 6.71 -7.00 11.98
CA GLY A 6 7.69 -8.07 11.72
C GLY A 6 7.23 -9.49 12.10
N GLU A 7 6.23 -9.61 12.97
CA GLU A 7 5.70 -10.89 13.46
C GLU A 7 4.61 -11.46 12.54
N CYS A 8 3.91 -10.60 11.79
CA CYS A 8 2.76 -11.00 10.97
C CYS A 8 3.11 -11.10 9.47
N GLY A 9 4.29 -10.65 9.05
CA GLY A 9 4.68 -10.63 7.64
C GLY A 9 3.79 -9.76 6.77
N THR A 10 3.16 -8.72 7.36
CA THR A 10 2.30 -7.81 6.61
C THR A 10 2.64 -6.33 6.83
N TYR A 11 2.19 -5.49 5.91
CA TYR A 11 2.32 -4.04 6.00
C TYR A 11 1.01 -3.30 5.74
N LEU A 12 0.92 -2.10 6.32
CA LEU A 12 -0.17 -1.15 6.09
C LEU A 12 0.40 0.20 5.64
N LYS A 13 -0.17 0.77 4.58
CA LYS A 13 0.15 2.15 4.18
C LYS A 13 -0.54 3.13 5.11
N ARG A 14 0.23 4.13 5.55
CA ARG A 14 -0.25 5.25 6.37
C ARG A 14 -0.06 6.55 5.58
N LEU A 15 -1.15 7.30 5.51
CA LEU A 15 -1.27 8.61 4.89
C LEU A 15 -1.60 9.60 6.02
N TYR A 16 -0.92 10.74 6.03
CA TYR A 16 -1.02 11.72 7.12
C TYR A 16 -1.42 13.07 6.56
N GLN A 17 -2.64 13.51 6.88
CA GLN A 17 -3.15 14.81 6.43
C GLN A 17 -2.38 16.00 7.01
N ASP A 18 -1.81 15.86 8.21
CA ASP A 18 -0.94 16.89 8.79
C ASP A 18 0.31 17.18 7.93
N ASN A 19 0.77 16.18 7.16
CA ASN A 19 1.90 16.34 6.25
C ASN A 19 1.46 16.78 4.85
N ASP A 20 0.29 16.31 4.40
CA ASP A 20 -0.29 16.65 3.10
C ASP A 20 -1.83 16.76 3.22
N PRO A 21 -2.38 18.00 3.27
CA PRO A 21 -3.82 18.21 3.40
C PRO A 21 -4.65 17.68 2.22
N THR A 22 -4.01 17.41 1.07
CA THR A 22 -4.67 16.95 -0.15
C THR A 22 -4.63 15.44 -0.34
N VAL A 23 -3.98 14.72 0.59
CA VAL A 23 -3.85 13.27 0.51
C VAL A 23 -5.22 12.58 0.56
N GLU A 24 -5.44 11.66 -0.37
CA GLU A 24 -6.66 10.91 -0.55
C GLU A 24 -6.38 9.40 -0.53
N ALA A 25 -7.13 8.67 0.29
CA ALA A 25 -6.83 7.27 0.59
C ALA A 25 -6.84 6.35 -0.64
N VAL A 26 -7.67 6.62 -1.64
CA VAL A 26 -7.79 5.78 -2.83
C VAL A 26 -6.75 6.19 -3.88
N ALA A 27 -6.70 7.47 -4.24
CA ALA A 27 -5.76 7.96 -5.25
C ALA A 27 -4.30 7.77 -4.83
N ASP A 28 -3.93 8.15 -3.60
CA ASP A 28 -2.53 8.05 -3.16
C ASP A 28 -2.08 6.61 -2.90
N ASP A 29 -3.03 5.72 -2.58
CA ASP A 29 -2.72 4.30 -2.53
C ASP A 29 -2.38 3.74 -3.91
N LEU A 30 -3.14 4.10 -4.95
CA LEU A 30 -2.86 3.72 -6.34
C LEU A 30 -1.62 4.42 -6.90
N ALA A 31 -1.35 5.66 -6.52
CA ALA A 31 -0.15 6.39 -6.93
C ALA A 31 1.13 5.83 -6.31
N SER A 32 1.00 5.01 -5.25
CA SER A 32 2.13 4.45 -4.50
C SER A 32 2.33 2.95 -4.71
N LEU A 33 1.88 2.38 -5.84
CA LEU A 33 2.07 0.94 -6.17
C LEU A 33 3.53 0.48 -6.16
N VAL A 34 4.47 1.37 -6.46
CA VAL A 34 5.90 1.07 -6.34
C VAL A 34 6.29 0.71 -4.90
N LEU A 35 5.63 1.28 -3.89
CA LEU A 35 5.87 0.95 -2.49
C LEU A 35 5.38 -0.47 -2.16
N ASP A 36 4.26 -0.90 -2.75
CA ASP A 36 3.78 -2.28 -2.59
C ASP A 36 4.79 -3.28 -3.15
N ALA A 37 5.29 -3.03 -4.37
CA ALA A 37 6.30 -3.88 -5.01
C ALA A 37 7.59 -4.00 -4.19
N ARG A 38 8.01 -2.93 -3.50
CA ARG A 38 9.17 -2.97 -2.59
C ARG A 38 8.90 -3.82 -1.35
N MET A 39 7.71 -3.66 -0.75
CA MET A 39 7.32 -4.46 0.42
C MET A 39 7.20 -5.94 0.09
N GLU A 40 6.69 -6.28 -1.09
CA GLU A 40 6.64 -7.65 -1.59
C GLU A 40 8.04 -8.25 -1.77
N GLN A 41 9.00 -7.47 -2.30
CA GLN A 41 10.41 -7.89 -2.39
C GLN A 41 11.04 -8.17 -1.03
N GLU A 42 10.61 -7.46 0.00
CA GLU A 42 11.02 -7.69 1.40
C GLU A 42 10.25 -8.84 2.08
N GLY A 43 9.29 -9.45 1.38
CA GLY A 43 8.51 -10.59 1.87
C GLY A 43 7.28 -10.22 2.68
N PHE A 44 6.84 -8.96 2.63
CA PHE A 44 5.61 -8.52 3.31
C PHE A 44 4.41 -8.55 2.36
N ALA A 45 3.28 -9.05 2.86
CA ALA A 45 2.00 -8.98 2.18
C ALA A 45 1.19 -7.75 2.63
N ARG A 46 0.38 -7.20 1.74
CA ARG A 46 -0.46 -6.06 2.07
C ARG A 46 -1.60 -6.49 3.02
N SER A 47 -1.80 -5.78 4.14
CA SER A 47 -2.89 -6.08 5.09
C SER A 47 -4.26 -5.57 4.63
N SER A 48 -4.29 -4.60 3.72
CA SER A 48 -5.52 -3.92 3.28
C SER A 48 -5.87 -4.24 1.83
N ILE A 49 -7.15 -4.14 1.49
CA ILE A 49 -7.66 -4.28 0.12
C ILE A 49 -8.00 -2.89 -0.40
N ASN A 50 -7.53 -2.54 -1.60
CA ASN A 50 -8.06 -1.40 -2.36
C ASN A 50 -9.08 -1.94 -3.38
N PRO A 51 -10.37 -1.57 -3.29
CA PRO A 51 -11.41 -2.11 -4.17
C PRO A 51 -11.29 -1.66 -5.63
N PHE A 52 -10.35 -0.77 -5.95
CA PHE A 52 -10.07 -0.33 -7.32
C PHE A 52 -8.76 -0.93 -7.87
N LEU A 53 -8.06 -1.74 -7.08
CA LEU A 53 -6.84 -2.43 -7.48
C LEU A 53 -7.18 -3.91 -7.76
N PHE A 54 -7.58 -4.19 -8.99
CA PHE A 54 -7.85 -5.55 -9.43
C PHE A 54 -6.58 -6.16 -10.05
N PRO A 55 -6.32 -7.47 -9.87
CA PRO A 55 -5.30 -8.15 -10.65
C PRO A 55 -5.62 -7.94 -12.14
N GLY A 56 -4.61 -7.57 -12.93
CA GLY A 56 -4.78 -7.48 -14.37
C GLY A 56 -5.26 -8.82 -14.93
N GLU A 57 -6.10 -8.79 -15.97
CA GLU A 57 -6.39 -9.98 -16.75
C GLU A 57 -5.04 -10.45 -17.33
N GLY A 58 -4.52 -11.56 -16.79
CA GLY A 58 -3.31 -12.16 -17.33
C GLY A 58 -3.57 -12.61 -18.77
N GLU A 59 -2.72 -12.16 -19.69
CA GLU A 59 -2.49 -12.88 -20.96
C GLU A 59 -1.68 -14.16 -20.70
#